data_AF-A0A2J8QY75-F1
#
_entry.id   AF-A0A2J8QY75-F1
#
_cell.length_a   1.000
_cell.length_b   1.000
_cell.length_c   1.000
_cell.angle_alpha   90.00
_cell.angle_beta   90.00
_cell.angle_gamma   90.00
#
_symmetry.space_group_name_H-M   'P 1'
#
loop_
_entity.id
_entity.type
_entity.pdbx_description
1 polymer ?
#
loop_
_entity_poly.entity_id
_entity_poly.type
_entity_poly.pdbx_seq_one_letter_code
_entity_poly.pdbx_strand_id
1 'polypeptide(L)'
;SNQWLDFWLRHRLQWWRKFAMSPSNFSSSDCQDEEGRKGNKLYYNFPWGKELIETLWNLGDHELLHMYPGNVSKLHGRDGRKNVVPCVLSVNGDLDRGMLAYLYDSFQLTENSFTRKKNLHRKVLKLHPCLAPIKVALDVGRGPTLELRQV
;
A
#
# COMPACT_ATOMS: atom_id res chain seq x y z
N SER A 1 -6.52 16.39 -18.18
CA SER A 1 -5.51 16.27 -17.10
C SER A 1 -5.85 15.27 -16.00
N ASN A 2 -7.11 15.09 -15.58
CA ASN A 2 -7.43 14.17 -14.46
C ASN A 2 -7.30 12.66 -14.76
N GLN A 3 -7.20 12.26 -16.03
CA GLN A 3 -7.09 10.86 -16.42
C GLN A 3 -5.90 10.14 -15.76
N TRP A 4 -4.77 10.84 -15.59
CA TRP A 4 -3.60 10.29 -14.91
C TRP A 4 -3.83 10.11 -13.40
N LEU A 5 -4.60 11.01 -12.76
CA LEU A 5 -4.98 10.87 -11.36
C LEU A 5 -5.86 9.64 -11.16
N ASP A 6 -6.86 9.44 -12.01
CA ASP A 6 -7.76 8.28 -11.96
C ASP A 6 -7.02 6.97 -12.31
N PHE A 7 -6.05 7.05 -13.22
CA PHE A 7 -5.16 5.93 -13.53
C PHE A 7 -4.33 5.52 -12.32
N TRP A 8 -3.61 6.47 -11.70
CA TRP A 8 -2.77 6.21 -10.55
C TRP A 8 -3.58 5.77 -9.34
N LEU A 9 -4.74 6.37 -9.08
CA LEU A 9 -5.64 5.94 -8.00
C LEU A 9 -5.96 4.45 -8.10
N ARG A 10 -6.41 4.00 -9.29
CA ARG A 10 -6.74 2.59 -9.52
C ARG A 10 -5.53 1.68 -9.36
N HIS A 11 -4.39 2.07 -9.93
CA HIS A 11 -3.15 1.29 -9.83
C HIS A 11 -2.62 1.19 -8.40
N ARG A 12 -2.61 2.29 -7.64
CA ARG A 12 -2.14 2.32 -6.25
C ARG A 12 -3.07 1.55 -5.33
N LEU A 13 -4.39 1.71 -5.48
CA LEU A 13 -5.36 0.93 -4.70
C LEU A 13 -5.25 -0.57 -5.01
N GLN A 14 -5.08 -0.94 -6.28
CA GLN A 14 -4.87 -2.32 -6.68
C GLN A 14 -3.55 -2.89 -6.12
N TRP A 15 -2.49 -2.08 -6.09
CA TRP A 15 -1.20 -2.48 -5.51
C TRP A 15 -1.32 -2.80 -4.02
N TRP A 16 -1.99 -1.97 -3.22
CA TRP A 16 -2.25 -2.26 -1.80
C TRP A 16 -3.09 -3.54 -1.61
N ARG A 17 -4.14 -3.70 -2.41
CA ARG A 17 -5.04 -4.86 -2.35
C ARG A 17 -4.36 -6.17 -2.75
N LYS A 18 -3.35 -6.14 -3.62
CA LYS A 18 -2.68 -7.32 -4.15
C LYS A 18 -2.06 -8.20 -3.05
N PHE A 19 -1.52 -7.60 -2.00
CA PHE A 19 -0.82 -8.32 -0.94
C PHE A 19 -1.67 -8.57 0.31
N ALA A 20 -2.93 -8.15 0.28
CA ALA A 20 -3.84 -8.24 1.42
C ALA A 20 -4.56 -9.59 1.47
N MET A 21 -4.70 -10.14 2.66
CA MET A 21 -5.63 -11.21 3.00
C MET A 21 -7.09 -10.74 2.90
N SER A 22 -7.38 -9.50 3.34
CA SER A 22 -8.71 -8.89 3.25
C SER A 22 -8.66 -7.57 2.45
N PRO A 23 -8.67 -7.64 1.10
CA PRO A 23 -8.56 -6.45 0.24
C PRO A 23 -9.63 -5.37 0.46
N SER A 24 -10.78 -5.73 1.05
CA SER A 24 -11.86 -4.82 1.40
C SER A 24 -11.49 -3.80 2.48
N ASN A 25 -10.46 -4.07 3.30
CA ASN A 25 -9.97 -3.13 4.31
C ASN A 25 -9.25 -1.92 3.68
N PHE A 26 -8.82 -2.03 2.41
CA PHE A 26 -8.25 -0.93 1.66
C PHE A 26 -9.34 -0.20 0.88
N SER A 27 -9.50 1.10 1.15
CA SER A 27 -10.51 1.95 0.52
C SER A 27 -9.92 3.28 0.06
N SER A 28 -10.63 3.98 -0.81
CA SER A 28 -10.26 5.32 -1.28
C SER A 28 -11.39 6.31 -1.02
N SER A 29 -11.02 7.58 -0.88
CA SER A 29 -11.96 8.70 -0.85
C SER A 29 -11.42 9.84 -1.70
N ASP A 30 -12.30 10.42 -2.50
CA ASP A 30 -12.03 11.67 -3.21
C ASP A 30 -11.93 12.80 -2.19
N CYS A 31 -11.05 13.76 -2.44
CA CYS A 31 -10.95 14.98 -1.66
C CYS A 31 -10.57 16.17 -2.54
N GLN A 32 -10.80 17.37 -2.01
CA GLN A 32 -10.32 18.62 -2.60
C GLN A 32 -9.58 19.38 -1.51
N ASP A 33 -8.56 20.15 -1.91
CA ASP A 33 -7.92 21.10 -1.00
C ASP A 33 -8.64 22.45 -1.01
N GLU A 34 -8.13 23.41 -0.23
CA GLU A 34 -8.70 24.74 -0.09
C GLU A 34 -8.68 25.53 -1.41
N GLU A 35 -7.73 25.22 -2.30
CA GLU A 35 -7.60 25.80 -3.62
C GLU A 35 -8.46 25.08 -4.70
N GLY A 36 -9.23 24.06 -4.31
CA GLY A 36 -10.10 23.29 -5.20
C GLY A 36 -9.36 22.27 -6.07
N ARG A 37 -8.08 21.99 -5.80
CA ARG A 37 -7.32 20.94 -6.49
C ARG A 37 -7.86 19.58 -6.09
N LYS A 38 -7.99 18.71 -7.08
CA LYS A 38 -8.50 17.35 -6.88
C LYS A 38 -7.41 16.44 -6.33
N GLY A 39 -7.78 15.66 -5.34
CA GLY A 39 -6.93 14.61 -4.78
C GLY A 39 -7.73 13.38 -4.40
N ASN A 40 -6.99 12.35 -4.01
CA ASN A 40 -7.52 11.10 -3.49
C ASN A 40 -6.72 10.69 -2.28
N LYS A 41 -7.39 10.09 -1.30
CA LYS A 41 -6.79 9.53 -0.10
C LYS A 41 -7.08 8.04 -0.07
N LEU A 42 -6.06 7.23 0.18
CA LEU A 42 -6.21 5.80 0.44
C LEU A 42 -6.12 5.53 1.93
N TYR A 43 -6.97 4.62 2.38
CA TYR A 43 -7.13 4.27 3.78
C TYR A 43 -7.01 2.77 3.95
N TYR A 44 -6.50 2.37 5.12
CA TYR A 44 -6.64 1.03 5.64
C TYR A 44 -7.56 1.04 6.87
N ASN A 45 -8.43 0.03 6.98
CA ASN A 45 -9.35 -0.13 8.10
C ASN A 45 -8.69 -0.91 9.24
N PHE A 46 -8.11 -0.19 10.20
CA PHE A 46 -7.60 -0.77 11.43
C PHE A 46 -8.76 -1.12 12.39
N PRO A 47 -8.50 -1.95 13.43
CA PRO A 47 -9.52 -2.30 14.42
C PRO A 47 -10.17 -1.09 15.13
N TRP A 48 -9.47 0.05 15.19
CA TRP A 48 -9.97 1.30 15.79
C TRP A 48 -10.52 2.30 14.77
N GLY A 49 -10.43 2.01 13.47
CA GLY A 49 -10.97 2.87 12.42
C GLY A 49 -10.08 2.99 11.19
N LYS A 50 -10.54 3.83 10.24
CA LYS A 50 -9.83 4.10 8.99
C LYS A 50 -8.67 5.06 9.24
N GLU A 51 -7.47 4.66 8.82
CA GLU A 51 -6.32 5.54 8.82
C GLU A 51 -5.77 5.77 7.43
N LEU A 52 -5.26 6.98 7.21
CA LEU A 52 -4.63 7.39 5.97
C LEU A 52 -3.29 6.67 5.80
N ILE A 53 -3.11 6.03 4.65
CA ILE A 53 -1.87 5.34 4.28
C ILE A 53 -1.21 5.94 3.03
N GLU A 54 -1.97 6.60 2.16
CA GLU A 54 -1.41 7.20 0.95
C GLU A 54 -2.30 8.36 0.45
N THR A 55 -1.66 9.36 -0.15
CA THR A 55 -2.31 10.54 -0.73
C THR A 55 -1.89 10.70 -2.18
N LEU A 56 -2.83 11.12 -3.02
CA LEU A 56 -2.61 11.46 -4.42
C LEU A 56 -3.17 12.86 -4.66
N TRP A 57 -2.38 13.75 -5.24
CA TRP A 57 -2.78 15.12 -5.49
C TRP A 57 -2.41 15.55 -6.91
N ASN A 58 -3.34 16.23 -7.56
CA ASN A 58 -3.05 16.97 -8.79
C ASN A 58 -2.67 18.40 -8.41
N LEU A 59 -1.37 18.69 -8.40
CA LEU A 59 -0.83 19.98 -7.93
C LEU A 59 -0.82 21.06 -9.02
N GLY A 60 -1.11 20.70 -10.27
CA GLY A 60 -1.00 21.64 -11.40
C GLY A 60 0.47 21.98 -11.70
N ASP A 61 0.69 23.15 -12.29
CA ASP A 61 2.01 23.68 -12.64
C ASP A 61 2.52 24.75 -11.65
N HIS A 62 1.68 25.17 -10.70
CA HIS A 62 1.96 26.30 -9.80
C HIS A 62 3.29 26.16 -9.06
N GLU A 63 3.55 25.00 -8.46
CA GLU A 63 4.79 24.76 -7.71
C GLU A 63 6.04 24.85 -8.60
N LEU A 64 5.94 24.36 -9.85
CA LEU A 64 7.03 24.48 -10.82
C LEU A 64 7.26 25.92 -11.25
N LEU A 65 6.20 26.68 -11.49
CA LEU A 65 6.29 28.08 -11.87
C LEU A 65 6.86 28.93 -10.73
N HIS A 66 6.51 28.61 -9.48
CA HIS A 66 7.06 29.27 -8.30
C HIS A 66 8.56 28.96 -8.10
N MET A 67 8.99 27.71 -8.34
CA MET A 67 10.41 27.34 -8.26
C MET A 67 11.27 27.95 -9.38
N TYR A 68 10.68 28.24 -10.55
CA TYR A 68 11.39 28.80 -11.70
C TYR A 68 10.69 30.06 -12.25
N PRO A 69 10.70 31.18 -11.49
CA PRO A 69 9.91 32.38 -11.78
C PRO A 69 10.40 33.19 -13.00
N GLY A 70 11.54 32.80 -13.60
CA GLY A 70 12.12 33.47 -14.75
C GLY A 70 11.77 32.76 -16.05
N ASN A 71 12.71 31.93 -16.53
CA ASN A 71 12.62 31.36 -17.87
C ASN A 71 11.77 30.08 -17.91
N VAL A 72 10.45 30.26 -17.99
CA VAL A 72 9.45 29.18 -18.14
C VAL A 72 9.71 28.29 -19.35
N SER A 73 10.45 28.78 -20.37
CA SER A 73 10.80 27.95 -21.52
C SER A 73 11.64 26.72 -21.17
N LYS A 74 12.36 26.75 -20.04
CA LYS A 74 13.11 25.59 -19.51
C LYS A 74 12.20 24.50 -18.96
N LEU A 75 10.96 24.84 -18.57
CA LEU A 75 9.97 23.89 -18.06
C LEU A 75 9.13 23.26 -19.17
N HIS A 76 9.21 23.77 -20.40
CA HIS A 76 8.40 23.27 -21.49
C HIS A 76 8.76 21.82 -21.84
N GLY A 77 7.80 20.92 -21.63
CA GLY A 77 7.78 19.59 -22.22
C GLY A 77 7.04 19.60 -23.55
N ARG A 78 7.29 18.60 -24.40
CA ARG A 78 6.48 18.39 -25.61
C ARG A 78 5.25 17.57 -25.28
N ASP A 79 4.08 18.08 -25.64
CA ASP A 79 2.82 17.34 -25.73
C ASP A 79 2.40 17.30 -27.22
N GLY A 80 2.75 16.20 -27.88
CA GLY A 80 2.65 16.06 -29.33
C GLY A 80 3.48 17.11 -30.07
N ARG A 81 2.80 18.06 -30.73
CA ARG A 81 3.45 19.16 -31.48
C ARG A 81 3.54 20.47 -30.68
N LYS A 82 2.97 20.53 -29.47
CA LYS A 82 2.92 21.74 -28.64
C LYS A 82 3.94 21.65 -27.52
N ASN A 83 4.46 22.81 -27.12
CA ASN A 83 5.24 22.95 -25.90
C ASN A 83 4.31 23.38 -24.77
N VAL A 84 4.33 22.67 -23.65
CA VAL A 84 3.46 22.92 -22.49
C VAL A 84 4.27 22.85 -21.20
N VAL A 85 3.87 23.62 -20.18
CA VAL A 85 4.39 23.42 -18.82
C VAL A 85 3.71 22.17 -18.25
N PRO A 86 4.46 21.20 -17.73
CA PRO A 86 3.87 19.97 -17.23
C PRO A 86 3.06 20.22 -15.96
N CYS A 87 1.95 19.50 -15.86
CA CYS A 87 1.19 19.39 -14.63
C CYS A 87 1.86 18.36 -13.71
N VAL A 88 2.02 18.69 -12.43
CA VAL A 88 2.62 17.84 -11.41
C VAL A 88 1.52 17.03 -10.72
N LEU A 89 1.70 15.72 -10.76
CA LEU A 89 0.92 14.77 -9.98
C LEU A 89 1.81 14.19 -8.88
N SER A 90 1.39 14.34 -7.63
CA SER A 90 2.11 13.84 -6.47
C SER A 90 1.41 12.62 -5.89
N VAL A 91 2.16 11.54 -5.66
CA VAL A 91 1.69 10.32 -4.99
C VAL A 91 2.62 10.07 -3.81
N ASN A 92 2.09 10.16 -2.60
CA ASN A 92 2.87 10.01 -1.38
C ASN A 92 2.25 8.94 -0.47
N GLY A 93 2.95 7.82 -0.30
CA GLY A 93 2.54 6.68 0.50
C GLY A 93 3.40 6.51 1.76
N ASP A 94 2.74 6.34 2.90
CA ASP A 94 3.36 6.03 4.18
C ASP A 94 3.61 4.51 4.27
N LEU A 95 4.86 4.12 4.05
CA LEU A 95 5.25 2.71 4.04
C LEU A 95 5.28 2.09 5.43
N ASP A 96 5.49 2.89 6.49
CA ASP A 96 5.50 2.38 7.86
C ASP A 96 4.07 2.03 8.29
N ARG A 97 3.10 2.92 8.04
CA ARG A 97 1.67 2.62 8.23
C ARG A 97 1.21 1.50 7.31
N GLY A 98 1.71 1.44 6.08
CA GLY A 98 1.44 0.35 5.15
C GLY A 98 1.93 -1.00 5.66
N MET A 99 3.13 -1.04 6.26
CA MET A 99 3.68 -2.24 6.89
C MET A 99 2.82 -2.67 8.08
N LEU A 100 2.44 -1.73 8.95
CA LEU A 100 1.52 -2.00 10.06
C LEU A 100 0.18 -2.53 9.56
N ALA A 101 -0.40 -1.92 8.52
CA ALA A 101 -1.64 -2.39 7.90
C ALA A 101 -1.54 -3.86 7.49
N TYR A 102 -0.47 -4.26 6.79
CA TYR A 102 -0.25 -5.66 6.43
C TYR A 102 -0.01 -6.59 7.61
N LEU A 103 0.66 -6.12 8.68
CA LEU A 103 0.79 -6.92 9.90
C LEU A 103 -0.58 -7.21 10.52
N TYR A 104 -1.42 -6.19 10.66
CA TYR A 104 -2.79 -6.35 11.19
C TYR A 104 -3.65 -7.24 10.28
N ASP A 105 -3.61 -7.01 8.97
CA ASP A 105 -4.33 -7.80 7.97
C ASP A 105 -3.93 -9.28 7.98
N SER A 106 -2.67 -9.57 8.29
CA SER A 106 -2.13 -10.94 8.34
C SER A 106 -2.44 -11.69 9.62
N PHE A 107 -2.81 -11.00 10.71
CA PHE A 107 -2.93 -11.62 12.03
C PHE A 107 -4.19 -12.48 12.15
N GLN A 108 -4.01 -13.76 12.47
CA GLN A 108 -5.11 -14.70 12.70
C GLN A 108 -4.96 -15.46 14.01
N LEU A 109 -6.10 -15.69 14.66
CA LEU A 109 -6.27 -16.60 15.78
C LEU A 109 -6.96 -17.87 15.27
N THR A 110 -6.24 -18.98 15.20
CA THR A 110 -6.81 -20.28 14.81
C THR A 110 -7.11 -21.11 16.05
N GLU A 111 -8.32 -21.64 16.15
CA GLU A 111 -8.69 -22.60 17.19
C GLU A 111 -8.30 -24.01 16.74
N ASN A 112 -7.56 -24.73 17.59
CA ASN A 112 -7.27 -26.15 17.39
C ASN A 112 -8.27 -27.00 18.18
N SER A 113 -9.12 -27.75 17.49
CA SER A 113 -10.07 -28.71 18.08
C SER A 113 -9.44 -30.06 18.47
N PHE A 114 -8.14 -30.26 18.24
CA PHE A 114 -7.51 -31.57 18.30
C PHE A 114 -7.13 -32.05 19.72
N THR A 115 -7.07 -31.14 20.69
CA THR A 115 -6.71 -31.49 22.08
C THR A 115 -7.88 -31.23 23.02
N ARG A 116 -8.36 -32.29 23.68
CA ARG A 116 -9.40 -32.30 24.75
C ARG A 116 -9.09 -31.43 25.98
N LYS A 117 -8.04 -30.60 25.94
CA LYS A 117 -7.58 -29.72 27.01
C LYS A 117 -7.30 -28.32 26.46
N LYS A 118 -8.14 -27.37 26.87
CA LYS A 118 -8.04 -25.91 26.73
C LYS A 118 -8.03 -25.37 25.29
N ASN A 119 -8.86 -24.35 25.08
CA ASN A 119 -8.92 -23.48 23.90
C ASN A 119 -7.51 -22.92 23.58
N LEU A 120 -6.73 -23.64 22.79
CA LEU A 120 -5.39 -23.23 22.41
C LEU A 120 -5.51 -22.40 21.13
N HIS A 121 -5.51 -21.08 21.27
CA HIS A 121 -5.45 -20.17 20.14
C HIS A 121 -4.03 -20.15 19.58
N ARG A 122 -3.84 -20.65 18.35
CA ARG A 122 -2.59 -20.47 17.61
C ARG A 122 -2.58 -19.09 16.96
N LYS A 123 -1.59 -18.27 17.30
CA LYS A 123 -1.32 -16.98 16.66
C LYS A 123 -0.46 -17.20 15.43
N VAL A 124 -0.87 -16.64 14.29
CA VAL A 124 -0.10 -16.69 13.04
C VAL A 124 -0.23 -15.37 12.29
N LEU A 125 0.87 -14.92 11.68
CA LEU A 125 0.90 -13.81 10.73
C LEU A 125 0.97 -14.38 9.31
N LYS A 126 -0.15 -14.37 8.59
CA LYS A 126 -0.25 -14.83 7.20
C LYS A 126 0.15 -13.73 6.22
N LEU A 127 1.39 -13.26 6.31
CA LEU A 127 1.91 -12.26 5.36
C LEU A 127 1.98 -12.86 3.95
N HIS A 128 1.72 -12.03 2.94
CA HIS A 128 1.92 -12.46 1.55
C HIS A 128 3.36 -12.96 1.34
N PRO A 129 3.60 -14.07 0.62
CA PRO A 129 4.94 -14.66 0.46
C PRO A 129 6.01 -13.67 -0.01
N CYS A 130 5.67 -12.71 -0.88
CA CYS A 130 6.60 -11.66 -1.30
C CYS A 130 7.04 -10.73 -0.16
N LEU A 131 6.17 -10.45 0.81
CA LEU A 131 6.42 -9.50 1.92
C LEU A 131 6.96 -10.18 3.19
N ALA A 132 6.81 -11.50 3.32
CA ALA A 132 7.28 -12.23 4.50
C ALA A 132 8.80 -12.02 4.73
N PRO A 133 9.26 -11.58 5.91
CA PRO A 133 10.68 -11.28 6.12
C PRO A 133 11.57 -12.52 6.11
N ILE A 134 11.05 -13.65 6.59
CA ILE A 134 11.71 -14.96 6.59
C ILE A 134 10.91 -15.91 5.70
N LYS A 135 11.56 -16.49 4.69
CA LYS A 135 10.88 -17.37 3.72
C LYS A 135 10.85 -18.82 4.18
N VAL A 136 11.96 -19.29 4.74
CA VAL A 136 12.15 -20.65 5.23
C VAL A 136 12.99 -20.58 6.51
N ALA A 137 12.63 -21.39 7.49
CA ALA A 137 13.49 -21.70 8.63
C ALA A 137 13.94 -23.16 8.45
N LEU A 138 15.25 -23.39 8.48
CA LEU A 138 15.84 -24.73 8.45
C LEU A 138 16.29 -25.08 9.86
N ASP A 139 15.84 -26.23 10.35
CA ASP A 139 16.27 -26.79 11.63
C ASP A 139 16.70 -28.24 11.45
N VAL A 140 17.66 -28.71 12.26
CA VAL A 140 18.23 -30.06 12.17
C VAL A 140 17.83 -30.85 13.39
N GLY A 141 16.84 -31.74 13.22
CA GLY A 141 16.44 -32.69 14.24
C GLY A 141 17.51 -33.78 14.48
N ARG A 142 17.56 -34.29 15.71
CA ARG A 142 18.34 -35.49 16.04
C ARG A 142 17.45 -36.72 15.94
N GLY A 143 17.85 -37.72 15.14
CA GLY A 143 17.12 -38.98 14.98
C GLY A 143 17.43 -39.68 13.66
N PRO A 144 17.12 -40.97 13.52
CA PRO A 144 17.25 -41.69 12.25
C PRO A 144 16.38 -41.04 11.16
N THR A 145 16.86 -41.04 9.92
CA THR A 145 16.23 -40.33 8.77
C THR A 145 14.76 -40.66 8.54
N LEU A 146 14.28 -41.83 8.97
CA LEU A 146 12.86 -42.20 8.88
C LEU A 146 11.94 -41.31 9.72
N GLU A 147 12.38 -40.87 10.89
CA GLU A 147 11.58 -40.06 11.82
C GLU A 147 11.54 -38.58 11.40
N LEU A 148 12.58 -38.12 10.70
CA LEU A 148 12.71 -36.73 10.22
C LEU A 148 11.89 -36.41 8.96
N ARG A 149 11.26 -37.41 8.32
CA ARG A 149 10.42 -37.23 7.11
C ARG A 149 8.97 -36.81 7.41
N GLN A 150 8.59 -36.71 8.68
CA GLN A 150 7.25 -36.24 9.08
C GLN A 150 7.26 -34.72 9.26
N VAL A 151 7.27 -33.97 8.16
CA VAL A 151 7.00 -32.51 8.16
C VAL A 151 6.05 -32.18 7.02
#